data_AF-A0A7J4RSS3-F1
#
_entry.id   AF-A0A7J4RSS3-F1
#
_cell.length_a   1.000
_cell.length_b   1.000
_cell.length_c   1.000
_cell.angle_alpha   90.00
_cell.angle_beta   90.00
_cell.angle_gamma   90.00
#
_symmetry.space_group_name_H-M   'P 1'
#
loop_
_entity.id
_entity.type
_entity.pdbx_description
1 polymer ?
#
loop_
_entity_poly.entity_id
_entity_poly.type
_entity_poly.pdbx_seq_one_letter_code
_entity_poly.pdbx_strand_id
1 'polypeptide(L)'
;QRTRIERMCSRLGIKSFSPLWHHDPDDHIRSLPSHGFDVRLSSVSSDGLDSKWLGRKLGFSEVEELIGISSKFRFNADGEGGEYETLVLDSPHMKRRIILEGDMSWHRDRGHWNVSSGRLSSNR
;
A
#
# COMPACT_ATOMS: atom_id res chain seq x y z
N GLN A 1 -7.04 -6.62 -14.25
CA GLN A 1 -5.59 -6.55 -14.55
C GLN A 1 -4.99 -7.92 -14.90
N ARG A 2 -5.28 -8.97 -14.11
CA ARG A 2 -4.82 -10.36 -14.29
C ARG A 2 -4.90 -10.93 -15.71
N THR A 3 -6.08 -10.93 -16.36
CA THR A 3 -6.27 -11.55 -17.69
C THR A 3 -5.30 -11.02 -18.74
N ARG A 4 -4.91 -9.74 -18.65
CA ARG A 4 -3.95 -9.12 -19.56
C ARG A 4 -2.54 -9.70 -19.37
N ILE A 5 -2.13 -9.91 -18.11
CA ILE A 5 -0.84 -10.51 -17.75
C ILE A 5 -0.83 -11.99 -18.16
N GLU A 6 -1.88 -12.75 -17.86
CA GLU A 6 -1.96 -14.17 -18.18
C GLU A 6 -1.89 -14.46 -19.69
N ARG A 7 -2.63 -13.68 -20.50
CA ARG A 7 -2.56 -13.80 -21.97
C ARG A 7 -1.15 -13.52 -22.50
N MET A 8 -0.45 -12.56 -21.90
CA MET A 8 0.93 -12.25 -22.27
C MET A 8 1.88 -13.38 -21.90
N CYS A 9 1.80 -13.89 -20.67
CA CYS A 9 2.57 -15.04 -20.20
C CYS A 9 2.36 -16.27 -21.10
N SER A 10 1.10 -16.58 -21.43
CA SER A 10 0.75 -17.68 -22.32
C SER A 10 1.39 -17.53 -23.70
N ARG A 11 1.35 -16.33 -24.30
CA ARG A 11 1.98 -16.06 -25.61
C ARG A 11 3.50 -16.22 -25.59
N LEU A 12 4.13 -15.92 -24.45
CA LEU A 12 5.58 -15.97 -24.27
C LEU A 12 6.09 -17.32 -23.75
N GLY A 13 5.20 -18.29 -23.45
CA GLY A 13 5.59 -19.56 -22.82
C GLY A 13 6.07 -19.41 -21.37
N ILE A 14 5.70 -18.32 -20.69
CA ILE A 14 6.10 -18.01 -19.30
C ILE A 14 4.98 -18.45 -18.34
N LYS A 15 5.35 -19.01 -17.18
CA LYS A 15 4.39 -19.30 -16.11
C LYS A 15 4.00 -18.01 -15.36
N SER A 16 2.70 -17.77 -15.21
CA SER A 16 2.18 -16.68 -14.37
C SER A 16 1.97 -17.18 -12.94
N PHE A 17 2.49 -16.44 -11.95
CA PHE A 17 2.27 -16.71 -10.54
C PHE A 17 1.55 -15.50 -9.91
N SER A 18 0.43 -15.75 -9.23
CA SER A 18 -0.38 -14.72 -8.57
C SER A 18 -0.55 -15.08 -7.09
N PRO A 19 0.46 -14.79 -6.25
CA PRO A 19 0.51 -15.30 -4.87
C PRO A 19 -0.59 -14.76 -3.96
N LEU A 20 -1.14 -13.59 -4.26
CA LEU A 20 -2.23 -12.96 -3.49
C LEU A 20 -3.63 -13.29 -4.05
N TRP A 21 -3.73 -14.16 -5.05
CA TRP A 21 -5.01 -14.44 -5.67
C TRP A 21 -5.93 -15.25 -4.75
N HIS A 22 -7.18 -14.80 -4.59
CA HIS A 22 -8.16 -15.35 -3.63
C HIS A 22 -7.75 -15.25 -2.15
N HIS A 23 -6.76 -14.41 -1.81
CA HIS A 23 -6.52 -14.06 -0.42
C HIS A 23 -7.63 -13.13 0.09
N ASP A 24 -7.95 -13.29 1.37
CA ASP A 24 -8.81 -12.35 2.08
C ASP A 24 -8.09 -10.98 2.22
N PRO A 25 -8.75 -9.85 1.86
CA PRO A 25 -8.12 -8.54 1.92
C PRO A 25 -7.69 -8.12 3.33
N ASP A 26 -8.51 -8.42 4.35
CA ASP A 26 -8.23 -8.04 5.73
C ASP A 26 -7.04 -8.85 6.26
N ASP A 27 -6.99 -10.15 5.97
CA ASP A 27 -5.84 -10.99 6.31
C ASP A 27 -4.57 -10.53 5.59
N HIS A 28 -4.68 -10.15 4.32
CA HIS A 28 -3.55 -9.63 3.54
C HIS A 28 -2.98 -8.36 4.19
N ILE A 29 -3.81 -7.36 4.50
CA ILE A 29 -3.32 -6.11 5.08
C ILE A 29 -2.79 -6.28 6.51
N ARG A 30 -3.40 -7.14 7.33
CA ARG A 30 -2.86 -7.54 8.66
C ARG A 30 -1.51 -8.23 8.55
N SER A 31 -1.28 -8.94 7.44
CA SER A 31 -0.03 -9.65 7.23
C SER A 31 1.16 -8.70 6.99
N LEU A 32 0.94 -7.47 6.53
CA LEU A 32 2.02 -6.53 6.21
C LEU A 32 2.88 -6.20 7.45
N PRO A 33 2.32 -5.66 8.56
CA PRO A 33 3.10 -5.40 9.77
C PRO A 33 3.60 -6.68 10.43
N SER A 34 2.85 -7.79 10.38
CA SER A 34 3.27 -9.06 10.98
C SER A 34 4.49 -9.67 10.29
N HIS A 35 4.60 -9.50 8.97
CA HIS A 35 5.77 -9.87 8.18
C HIS A 35 6.88 -8.80 8.20
N GLY A 36 6.76 -7.72 8.97
CA GLY A 36 7.81 -6.72 9.15
C GLY A 36 7.97 -5.74 7.99
N PHE A 37 6.91 -5.46 7.23
CA PHE A 37 6.92 -4.41 6.22
C PHE A 37 6.65 -3.02 6.85
N ASP A 38 7.40 -2.00 6.42
CA ASP A 38 7.04 -0.58 6.59
C ASP A 38 6.33 -0.12 5.32
N VAL A 39 5.01 -0.31 5.30
CA VAL A 39 4.13 0.16 4.22
C VAL A 39 3.49 1.48 4.65
N ARG A 40 3.49 2.48 3.77
CA ARG A 40 2.89 3.79 4.02
C ARG A 40 1.94 4.19 2.90
N LEU A 41 0.87 4.91 3.22
CA LEU A 41 -0.04 5.43 2.20
C LEU A 41 0.60 6.63 1.50
N SER A 42 0.74 6.57 0.19
CA SER A 42 1.34 7.62 -0.64
C SER A 42 0.29 8.46 -1.34
N SER A 43 -0.93 7.96 -1.51
CA SER A 43 -2.08 8.73 -1.96
C SER A 43 -3.36 8.18 -1.34
N VAL A 44 -4.40 9.00 -1.29
CA VAL A 44 -5.76 8.58 -0.93
C VAL A 44 -6.77 9.25 -1.86
N SER A 45 -7.84 8.54 -2.19
CA SER A 45 -8.88 8.98 -3.12
C SER A 45 -10.26 8.36 -2.79
N SER A 46 -10.51 8.08 -1.51
CA SER A 46 -11.76 7.50 -1.02
C SER A 46 -12.34 8.28 0.15
N ASP A 47 -13.67 8.34 0.22
CA ASP A 47 -14.37 8.80 1.41
C ASP A 47 -13.95 7.96 2.63
N GLY A 48 -13.82 8.63 3.77
CA GLY A 48 -13.37 8.03 5.03
C GLY A 48 -11.87 8.13 5.28
N LEU A 49 -11.05 8.35 4.24
CA LEU A 49 -9.62 8.61 4.38
C LEU A 49 -9.35 10.12 4.29
N ASP A 50 -8.77 10.69 5.34
CA ASP A 50 -8.36 12.10 5.39
C ASP A 50 -6.85 12.29 5.18
N SER A 51 -6.38 13.54 5.23
CA SER A 51 -4.98 13.89 5.02
C SER A 51 -4.00 13.27 6.02
N LYS A 52 -4.48 12.77 7.16
CA LYS A 52 -3.63 12.14 8.18
C LYS A 52 -3.14 10.75 7.77
N TRP A 53 -3.78 10.14 6.76
CA TRP A 53 -3.34 8.88 6.21
C TRP A 53 -2.10 9.02 5.31
N LEU A 54 -1.87 10.19 4.71
CA LEU A 54 -0.70 10.40 3.86
C LEU A 54 0.61 10.29 4.64
N GLY A 55 1.51 9.44 4.17
CA GLY A 55 2.79 9.13 4.82
C GLY A 55 2.65 8.35 6.12
N ARG A 56 1.43 7.95 6.52
CA ARG A 56 1.19 7.15 7.73
C ARG A 56 1.59 5.70 7.49
N LYS A 57 2.31 5.12 8.45
CA LYS A 57 2.70 3.70 8.42
C LYS A 57 1.52 2.82 8.79
N LEU A 58 1.31 1.74 8.04
CA LEU A 58 0.35 0.68 8.37
C LEU A 58 0.93 -0.25 9.44
N GLY A 59 0.86 0.17 10.70
CA GLY A 59 1.08 -0.67 11.87
C GLY A 59 -0.17 -1.48 12.25
N PHE A 60 -0.07 -2.33 13.27
CA PHE A 60 -1.20 -3.16 13.71
C PHE A 60 -2.46 -2.35 14.05
N SER A 61 -2.32 -1.22 14.74
CA SER A 61 -3.45 -0.34 15.07
C SER A 61 -4.01 0.38 13.85
N GLU A 62 -3.15 0.86 12.95
CA GLU A 62 -3.56 1.55 11.73
C GLU A 62 -4.31 0.62 10.78
N VAL A 63 -3.90 -0.65 10.72
CA VAL A 63 -4.60 -1.65 9.93
C VAL A 63 -6.02 -1.88 10.45
N GLU A 64 -6.22 -2.07 11.76
CA GLU A 64 -7.58 -2.26 12.30
C GLU A 64 -8.44 -0.98 12.16
N GLU A 65 -7.83 0.21 12.28
CA GLU A 65 -8.50 1.48 11.99
C GLU A 65 -8.95 1.53 10.52
N LEU A 66 -8.08 1.15 9.58
CA LEU A 66 -8.37 1.14 8.15
C LEU A 66 -9.47 0.14 7.80
N ILE A 67 -9.47 -1.06 8.39
CA ILE A 67 -10.53 -2.07 8.22
C ILE A 67 -11.87 -1.55 8.78
N GLY A 68 -11.85 -0.85 9.91
CA GLY A 68 -13.04 -0.20 10.46
C GLY A 68 -13.60 0.88 9.54
N ILE A 69 -12.73 1.71 8.95
CA ILE A 69 -13.10 2.74 7.98
C ILE A 69 -13.62 2.10 6.69
N SER A 70 -12.94 1.08 6.15
CA SER A 70 -13.33 0.40 4.92
C SER A 70 -14.71 -0.25 5.06
N SER A 71 -15.01 -0.84 6.21
CA SER A 71 -16.33 -1.40 6.54
C SER A 71 -17.41 -0.32 6.56
N LYS A 72 -17.11 0.84 7.15
CA LYS A 72 -18.05 1.97 7.28
C LYS A 72 -18.33 2.66 5.95
N PHE A 73 -17.29 2.89 5.15
CA PHE A 73 -17.36 3.61 3.88
C PHE A 73 -17.49 2.69 2.66
N ARG A 74 -17.50 1.36 2.89
CA ARG A 74 -17.75 0.29 1.92
C ARG A 74 -16.74 0.27 0.76
N PHE A 75 -15.46 0.25 1.11
CA PHE A 75 -14.37 0.09 0.16
C PHE A 75 -13.48 -1.11 0.52
N ASN A 76 -12.57 -1.52 -0.38
CA ASN A 76 -11.68 -2.64 -0.09
C ASN A 76 -10.53 -2.20 0.84
N ALA A 77 -10.41 -2.86 2.01
CA ALA A 77 -9.39 -2.56 3.01
C ALA A 77 -7.96 -2.66 2.49
N ASP A 78 -7.69 -3.48 1.46
CA ASP A 78 -6.36 -3.65 0.87
C ASP A 78 -6.06 -2.68 -0.30
N GLY A 79 -7.02 -1.82 -0.66
CA GLY A 79 -6.86 -0.76 -1.66
C GLY A 79 -7.01 -1.20 -3.11
N GLU A 80 -7.52 -2.41 -3.41
CA GLU A 80 -7.67 -2.91 -4.78
C GLU A 80 -8.52 -2.00 -5.69
N GLY A 81 -9.45 -1.22 -5.13
CA GLY A 81 -10.32 -0.30 -5.85
C GLY A 81 -9.68 1.04 -6.23
N GLY A 82 -8.43 1.28 -5.81
CA GLY A 82 -7.73 2.55 -6.02
C GLY A 82 -8.06 3.60 -4.95
N GLU A 83 -8.53 3.16 -3.78
CA GLU A 83 -8.86 4.02 -2.65
C GLU A 83 -7.64 4.72 -2.07
N TYR A 84 -6.50 4.06 -2.13
CA TYR A 84 -5.21 4.60 -1.75
C TYR A 84 -4.09 3.87 -2.53
N GLU A 85 -2.95 4.54 -2.64
CA GLU A 85 -1.71 3.93 -3.12
C GLU A 85 -0.72 3.83 -1.96
N THR A 86 0.26 2.93 -2.09
CA THR A 86 1.26 2.71 -1.02
C THR A 86 2.70 2.82 -1.51
N LEU A 87 3.61 3.01 -0.55
CA LEU A 87 5.05 2.87 -0.70
C LEU A 87 5.56 1.91 0.36
N VAL A 88 6.42 0.97 -0.03
CA VAL A 88 7.16 0.12 0.89
C VAL A 88 8.52 0.76 1.16
N LEU A 89 8.74 1.22 2.39
CA LEU A 89 9.97 1.90 2.79
C LEU A 89 10.96 0.97 3.51
N ASP A 90 10.50 -0.16 4.02
CA ASP A 90 11.35 -1.20 4.59
C ASP A 90 10.66 -2.57 4.52
N SER A 91 11.43 -3.65 4.48
CA SER A 91 10.92 -5.02 4.50
C SER A 91 12.00 -6.03 4.91
N PRO A 92 11.63 -7.30 5.21
CA PRO A 92 12.59 -8.34 5.61
C PRO A 92 13.73 -8.57 4.61
N HIS A 93 13.47 -8.37 3.32
CA HIS A 93 14.41 -8.62 2.23
C HIS A 93 15.21 -7.37 1.82
N MET A 94 14.87 -6.20 2.35
CA MET A 94 15.64 -4.98 2.14
C MET A 94 16.85 -4.93 3.08
N LYS A 95 18.03 -4.58 2.54
CA LYS A 95 19.26 -4.42 3.34
C LYS A 95 19.27 -3.13 4.16
N ARG A 96 18.57 -2.12 3.68
CA ARG A 96 18.50 -0.76 4.25
C ARG A 96 17.11 -0.21 3.95
N ARG A 97 16.56 0.53 4.91
CA ARG A 97 15.29 1.26 4.73
C ARG A 97 15.48 2.48 3.84
N ILE A 98 14.40 2.85 3.17
CA ILE A 98 14.28 4.07 2.38
C ILE A 98 13.77 5.18 3.30
N ILE A 99 14.44 6.32 3.26
CA ILE A 99 14.03 7.55 3.95
C ILE A 99 13.64 8.53 2.87
N LEU A 100 12.40 9.02 2.93
CA LEU A 100 11.85 9.96 1.96
C LEU A 100 11.55 11.29 2.64
N GLU A 101 11.76 12.38 1.90
CA GLU A 101 11.36 13.73 2.27
C GLU A 101 10.42 14.26 1.20
N GLY A 102 9.52 15.16 1.60
CA GLY A 102 8.51 15.70 0.71
C GLY A 102 7.32 16.26 1.48
N ASP A 103 6.37 16.80 0.74
CA ASP A 103 5.22 17.52 1.29
C ASP A 103 3.92 16.78 0.97
N MET A 104 2.93 16.92 1.83
CA MET A 104 1.59 16.36 1.60
C MET A 104 0.73 17.38 0.87
N SER A 105 0.19 17.00 -0.29
CA SER A 105 -0.82 17.80 -0.97
C SER A 105 -2.21 17.23 -0.73
N TRP A 106 -3.16 18.11 -0.45
CA TRP A 106 -4.55 17.77 -0.22
C TRP A 106 -5.47 18.65 -1.07
N HIS A 107 -6.34 18.03 -1.85
CA HIS A 107 -7.31 18.68 -2.72
C HIS A 107 -8.68 18.05 -2.54
N ARG A 108 -9.56 18.76 -1.82
CA ARG A 108 -10.94 18.35 -1.50
C ARG A 108 -10.99 17.03 -0.72
N ASP A 109 -11.16 15.93 -1.43
CA ASP A 109 -11.38 14.55 -0.98
C ASP A 109 -10.21 13.63 -1.35
N ARG A 110 -9.14 14.16 -1.95
CA ARG A 110 -7.98 13.40 -2.39
C ARG A 110 -6.69 14.02 -1.93
N GLY A 111 -5.67 13.19 -1.74
CA GLY A 111 -4.36 13.67 -1.38
C GLY A 111 -3.25 12.75 -1.87
N HIS A 112 -2.04 13.30 -1.94
CA HIS A 112 -0.84 12.55 -2.31
C HIS A 112 0.40 13.13 -1.62
N TRP A 113 1.36 12.25 -1.36
CA TRP A 113 2.68 12.59 -0.85
C TRP A 113 3.61 12.96 -2.02
N ASN A 114 3.93 14.24 -2.13
CA ASN A 114 4.91 14.76 -3.09
C ASN A 114 6.33 14.54 -2.57
N VAL A 115 6.85 13.33 -2.79
CA VAL A 115 8.22 12.96 -2.46
C VAL A 115 9.19 13.80 -3.30
N SER A 116 10.03 14.60 -2.64
CA SER A 116 11.01 15.48 -3.27
C SER A 116 12.43 14.92 -3.21
N SER A 117 12.75 14.09 -2.22
CA SER A 117 14.06 13.46 -2.08
C SER A 117 13.95 12.07 -1.44
N GLY A 118 14.96 11.23 -1.67
CA GLY A 118 15.04 9.90 -1.09
C GLY A 118 16.48 9.43 -0.89
N ARG A 119 16.74 8.75 0.22
CA ARG A 119 18.04 8.15 0.54
C ARG A 119 17.89 6.82 1.25
N LEU A 120 18.92 6.01 1.22
CA LEU A 120 19.01 4.82 2.06
C LEU A 120 19.55 5.20 3.45
N SER A 121 19.10 4.50 4.48
CA SER A 121 19.69 4.58 5.81
C SER A 121 21.16 4.14 5.81
N SER A 122 21.93 4.58 6.81
CA SER A 122 23.32 4.14 6.99
C SER A 122 23.40 2.65 7.37
N ASN A 123 22.50 2.21 8.25
CA ASN A 123 22.34 0.83 8.71
C ASN A 123 20.89 0.38 8.58
N ARG A 124 20.60 -0.90 8.78
CA ARG A 124 19.22 -1.38 8.87
C ARG A 124 18.49 -0.77 10.07
#